data_AF-A0A1V5BPP0-F1
#
_entry.id   AF-A0A1V5BPP0-F1
#
_cell.length_a   1.000
_cell.length_b   1.000
_cell.length_c   1.000
_cell.angle_alpha   90.00
_cell.angle_beta   90.00
_cell.angle_gamma   90.00
#
_symmetry.space_group_name_H-M   'P 1'
#
loop_
_entity.id
_entity.type
_entity.pdbx_description
1 polymer ?
#
loop_
_entity_poly.entity_id
_entity_poly.type
_entity_poly.pdbx_seq_one_letter_code
_entity_poly.pdbx_strand_id
1 'polypeptide(L)'
;MRCPHLQSSCSVINVNKLYYARRTALAIVFSDPNIAMVGRRFSAIPESEAVIGEADFERQGRALAAGTNRGTLRIYGDKESGLLLGAEMCAPEGEHLAHLLALAVHQRLSVRDLLGMPFYHPVIEEGLRTALRDLAKQLPGKAISDLATCEGFGNSALD
;
A
#
# COMPACT_ATOMS: atom_id res chain seq x y z
N MET A 1 -25.65 11.28 14.87
CA MET A 1 -27.02 10.99 14.42
C MET A 1 -27.01 9.68 13.63
N ARG A 2 -27.43 8.58 14.26
CA ARG A 2 -27.72 7.30 13.59
C ARG A 2 -29.17 7.34 13.13
N CYS A 3 -29.47 6.92 11.91
CA CYS A 3 -30.84 6.55 11.53
C CYS A 3 -30.98 5.02 11.68
N PRO A 4 -31.80 4.53 12.61
CA PRO A 4 -32.15 3.13 12.74
C PRO A 4 -33.38 2.77 11.90
N HIS A 5 -33.37 1.57 11.32
CA HIS A 5 -34.50 0.80 10.77
C HIS A 5 -35.52 1.47 9.83
N LEU A 6 -35.43 1.12 8.54
CA LEU A 6 -36.60 0.98 7.68
C LEU A 6 -36.46 -0.29 6.83
N GLN A 7 -36.96 -1.41 7.35
CA GLN A 7 -37.44 -2.51 6.51
C GLN A 7 -38.87 -2.14 6.08
N SER A 8 -39.03 -1.69 4.84
CA SER A 8 -40.33 -1.65 4.16
C SER A 8 -40.09 -1.69 2.66
N SER A 9 -40.71 -2.69 2.04
CA SER A 9 -40.76 -2.99 0.61
C SER A 9 -40.83 -1.76 -0.30
N CYS A 10 -39.77 -1.51 -1.06
CA CYS A 10 -39.88 -0.76 -2.31
C CYS A 10 -39.87 -1.76 -3.45
N SER A 11 -41.05 -2.31 -3.75
CA SER A 11 -41.29 -3.03 -4.98
C SER A 11 -41.36 -2.03 -6.14
N VAL A 12 -40.56 -2.32 -7.17
CA VAL A 12 -40.61 -1.80 -8.55
C VAL A 12 -40.04 -0.39 -8.77
N ILE A 13 -38.73 -0.36 -9.07
CA ILE A 13 -38.30 0.25 -10.33
C ILE A 13 -37.34 -0.73 -11.02
N ASN A 14 -37.84 -1.45 -12.02
CA ASN A 14 -37.00 -2.20 -12.96
C ASN A 14 -36.30 -1.19 -13.87
N VAL A 15 -35.13 -0.70 -13.42
CA VAL A 15 -34.13 -0.13 -14.31
C VAL A 15 -32.92 -1.03 -14.18
N ASN A 16 -32.47 -1.58 -15.29
CA ASN A 16 -31.22 -2.32 -15.41
C ASN A 16 -30.05 -1.33 -15.19
N LYS A 17 -29.89 -0.82 -13.97
CA LYS A 17 -28.84 0.14 -13.60
C LYS A 17 -27.54 -0.63 -13.45
N LEU A 18 -26.68 -0.46 -14.46
CA LEU A 18 -25.29 -0.87 -14.38
C LEU A 18 -24.58 0.05 -13.39
N TYR A 19 -24.15 -0.50 -12.24
CA TYR A 19 -23.30 0.20 -11.29
C TYR A 19 -21.85 -0.17 -11.58
N TYR A 20 -21.01 0.80 -11.92
CA TYR A 20 -19.58 0.59 -12.10
C TYR A 20 -18.88 0.59 -10.75
N ALA A 21 -18.12 -0.47 -10.47
CA ALA A 21 -17.23 -0.50 -9.32
C ALA A 21 -16.18 0.62 -9.45
N ARG A 22 -15.98 1.38 -8.38
CA ARG A 22 -14.91 2.38 -8.33
C ARG A 22 -13.57 1.67 -8.30
N ARG A 23 -12.59 2.21 -9.01
CA ARG A 23 -11.18 1.85 -8.82
C ARG A 23 -10.71 2.28 -7.43
N THR A 24 -9.57 1.75 -7.00
CA THR A 24 -8.88 2.19 -5.80
C THR A 24 -8.75 3.71 -5.78
N ALA A 25 -9.04 4.32 -4.64
CA ALA A 25 -8.86 5.75 -4.46
C ALA A 25 -7.38 6.13 -4.64
N LEU A 26 -7.13 7.12 -5.50
CA LEU A 26 -5.80 7.65 -5.79
C LEU A 26 -5.93 9.15 -5.99
N ALA A 27 -5.18 9.93 -5.20
CA ALA A 27 -5.13 11.38 -5.31
C ALA A 27 -3.68 11.83 -5.19
N ILE A 28 -3.24 12.72 -6.08
CA ILE A 28 -1.86 13.20 -6.18
C ILE A 28 -1.89 14.72 -6.33
N VAL A 29 -1.01 15.40 -5.59
CA VAL A 29 -0.70 16.82 -5.75
C VAL A 29 0.71 16.91 -6.32
N PHE A 30 0.85 17.57 -7.48
CA PHE A 30 2.11 17.77 -8.18
C PHE A 30 2.90 18.97 -7.62
N SER A 31 3.13 18.95 -6.31
CA SER A 31 4.11 19.80 -5.62
C SER A 31 5.49 19.13 -5.62
N ASP A 32 6.53 19.84 -5.15
CA ASP A 32 7.85 19.26 -4.88
C ASP A 32 8.15 19.34 -3.37
N PRO A 33 8.17 18.22 -2.64
CA PRO A 33 7.89 16.85 -3.10
C PRO A 33 6.40 16.61 -3.39
N ASN A 34 6.07 15.52 -4.08
CA ASN A 34 4.68 15.16 -4.40
C ASN A 34 3.94 14.73 -3.13
N ILE A 35 2.67 15.09 -3.02
CA ILE A 35 1.79 14.60 -1.96
C ILE A 35 0.82 13.60 -2.58
N ALA A 36 0.72 12.39 -2.02
CA ALA A 36 -0.19 11.38 -2.54
C ALA A 36 -0.94 10.62 -1.44
N MET A 37 -2.16 10.21 -1.77
CA MET A 37 -3.05 9.40 -0.94
C MET A 37 -3.57 8.23 -1.77
N VAL A 38 -3.50 7.02 -1.22
CA VAL A 38 -3.87 5.77 -1.88
C VAL A 38 -4.77 4.93 -0.97
N GLY A 39 -5.83 4.35 -1.51
CA GLY A 39 -6.69 3.42 -0.77
C GLY A 39 -7.42 4.07 0.41
N ARG A 40 -7.48 3.36 1.55
CA ARG A 40 -8.05 3.88 2.80
C ARG A 40 -7.10 4.92 3.39
N ARG A 41 -7.62 6.11 3.70
CA ARG A 41 -6.91 7.15 4.46
C ARG A 41 -6.77 6.72 5.91
N PHE A 42 -5.71 7.18 6.59
CA PHE A 42 -5.47 6.84 8.00
C PHE A 42 -6.68 7.16 8.89
N SER A 43 -7.30 8.32 8.69
CA SER A 43 -8.48 8.76 9.45
C SER A 43 -9.73 7.89 9.28
N ALA A 44 -9.75 7.00 8.29
CA ALA A 44 -10.84 6.06 8.02
C ALA A 44 -10.50 4.61 8.43
N ILE A 45 -9.34 4.38 9.05
CA ILE A 45 -8.93 3.06 9.55
C ILE A 45 -9.07 3.07 11.08
N PRO A 46 -9.86 2.16 11.66
CA PRO A 46 -9.88 1.97 13.11
C PRO A 46 -8.48 1.62 13.63
N GLU A 47 -8.07 2.27 14.72
CA GLU A 47 -6.75 2.06 15.32
C GLU A 47 -6.49 0.60 15.71
N SER A 48 -7.54 -0.14 16.05
CA SER A 48 -7.46 -1.58 16.35
C SER A 48 -7.10 -2.45 15.14
N GLU A 49 -7.34 -1.98 13.92
CA GLU A 49 -7.15 -2.72 12.67
C GLU A 49 -5.84 -2.35 11.96
N ALA A 50 -5.26 -1.19 12.28
CA ALA A 50 -4.15 -0.62 11.53
C ALA A 50 -2.77 -1.02 12.10
N VAL A 51 -1.88 -1.41 11.21
CA VAL A 51 -0.43 -1.43 11.43
C VAL A 51 0.21 -0.46 10.45
N ILE A 52 1.16 0.35 10.92
CA ILE A 52 1.76 1.43 10.13
C ILE A 52 3.22 1.09 9.86
N GLY A 53 3.63 1.16 8.60
CA GLY A 53 5.04 1.20 8.22
C GLY A 53 5.42 2.59 7.74
N GLU A 54 6.60 3.06 8.14
CA GLU A 54 7.09 4.39 7.78
C GLU A 54 8.46 4.32 7.10
N ALA A 55 8.70 5.23 6.15
CA ALA A 55 10.02 5.51 5.61
C ALA A 55 10.26 7.02 5.53
N ASP A 56 11.46 7.43 5.91
CA ASP A 56 11.97 8.78 5.77
C ASP A 56 12.92 8.85 4.55
N PHE A 57 12.67 9.80 3.66
CA PHE A 57 13.46 10.00 2.45
C PHE A 57 14.72 10.84 2.67
N GLU A 58 14.92 11.45 3.84
CA GLU A 58 16.13 12.22 4.18
C GLU A 58 17.42 11.40 4.03
N ARG A 59 17.34 10.08 4.29
CA ARG A 59 18.48 9.15 4.23
C ARG A 59 18.37 8.11 3.13
N GLN A 60 17.40 8.24 2.23
CA GLN A 60 17.19 7.27 1.15
C GLN A 60 18.25 7.49 0.06
N GLY A 61 19.02 6.45 -0.27
CA GLY A 61 20.22 6.54 -1.13
C GLY A 61 19.99 7.19 -2.50
N ARG A 62 18.93 6.83 -3.23
CA ARG A 62 18.61 7.46 -4.52
C ARG A 62 18.17 8.92 -4.35
N ALA A 63 17.37 9.24 -3.33
CA ALA A 63 16.95 10.61 -3.05
C ALA A 63 18.14 11.50 -2.64
N LEU A 64 19.08 10.96 -1.87
CA LEU A 64 20.34 11.61 -1.52
C LEU A 64 21.18 11.90 -2.76
N ALA A 65 21.36 10.90 -3.63
CA ALA A 65 22.11 11.06 -4.87
C ALA A 65 21.49 12.09 -5.82
N ALA A 66 20.17 12.24 -5.79
CA ALA A 66 19.43 13.20 -6.61
C ALA A 66 19.27 14.60 -5.98
N GLY A 67 19.63 14.79 -4.71
CA GLY A 67 19.39 16.06 -3.99
C GLY A 67 17.91 16.35 -3.68
N THR A 68 17.08 15.31 -3.64
CA THR A 68 15.62 15.37 -3.38
C THR A 68 15.23 14.63 -2.09
N ASN A 69 16.19 14.41 -1.19
CA ASN A 69 16.06 13.68 0.08
C ASN A 69 15.23 14.45 1.13
N ARG A 70 13.94 14.56 0.90
CA ARG A 70 12.97 15.14 1.83
C ARG A 70 11.67 14.39 1.75
N GLY A 71 10.98 14.30 2.88
CA GLY A 71 9.63 13.76 2.93
C GLY A 71 9.53 12.37 3.53
N THR A 72 8.30 11.86 3.62
CA THR A 72 7.94 10.62 4.30
C THR A 72 6.90 9.84 3.52
N LEU A 73 6.92 8.52 3.68
CA LEU A 73 5.89 7.60 3.23
C LEU A 73 5.37 6.82 4.43
N ARG A 74 4.05 6.81 4.59
CA ARG A 74 3.34 5.90 5.49
C ARG A 74 2.47 4.95 4.69
N ILE A 75 2.56 3.67 5.02
CA ILE A 75 1.67 2.63 4.50
C ILE A 75 0.87 2.02 5.64
N TYR A 76 -0.34 1.57 5.33
CA TYR A 76 -1.27 0.99 6.30
C TYR A 76 -1.58 -0.45 5.92
N GLY A 77 -1.38 -1.36 6.87
CA GLY A 77 -1.68 -2.77 6.73
C GLY A 77 -2.75 -3.20 7.71
N ASP A 78 -3.54 -4.18 7.29
CA ASP A 78 -4.46 -4.88 8.18
C ASP A 78 -3.68 -5.75 9.17
N LYS A 79 -3.98 -5.62 10.46
CA LYS A 79 -3.23 -6.27 11.54
C LYS A 79 -3.29 -7.80 11.51
N GLU A 80 -4.41 -8.37 11.07
CA GLU A 80 -4.62 -9.82 11.10
C GLU A 80 -4.14 -10.49 9.82
N SER A 81 -4.54 -9.94 8.67
CA SER A 81 -4.27 -10.51 7.35
C SER A 81 -2.97 -10.01 6.71
N GLY A 82 -2.46 -8.86 7.14
CA GLY A 82 -1.30 -8.20 6.51
C GLY A 82 -1.62 -7.58 5.13
N LEU A 83 -2.89 -7.47 4.75
CA LEU A 83 -3.30 -6.83 3.50
C LEU A 83 -2.95 -5.34 3.50
N LEU A 84 -2.45 -4.83 2.37
CA LEU A 84 -2.24 -3.40 2.19
C LEU A 84 -3.58 -2.67 2.07
N LEU A 85 -3.86 -1.76 3.00
CA LEU A 85 -5.10 -0.99 3.07
C LEU A 85 -5.02 0.36 2.35
N GLY A 86 -3.85 0.99 2.38
CA GLY A 86 -3.64 2.32 1.82
C GLY A 86 -2.27 2.90 2.15
N ALA A 87 -2.06 4.14 1.73
CA ALA A 87 -0.83 4.88 1.98
C ALA A 87 -1.06 6.39 1.89
N GLU A 88 -0.25 7.15 2.62
CA GLU A 88 -0.15 8.60 2.53
C GLU A 88 1.32 8.99 2.49
N MET A 89 1.68 9.94 1.63
CA MET A 89 3.07 10.34 1.46
C MET A 89 3.20 11.81 1.08
N CYS A 90 4.36 12.34 1.42
CA CYS A 90 4.94 13.56 0.90
C CYS A 90 6.35 13.15 0.49
N ALA A 91 6.61 12.78 -0.77
CA ALA A 91 7.82 12.06 -1.17
C ALA A 91 8.28 12.43 -2.59
N PRO A 92 9.59 12.35 -2.89
CA PRO A 92 10.09 12.50 -4.26
C PRO A 92 9.52 11.41 -5.16
N GLU A 93 9.12 11.77 -6.39
CA GLU A 93 8.51 10.84 -7.36
C GLU A 93 7.27 10.12 -6.79
N GLY A 94 6.54 10.78 -5.89
CA GLY A 94 5.43 10.20 -5.14
C GLY A 94 4.25 9.78 -6.03
N GLU A 95 4.07 10.37 -7.21
CA GLU A 95 3.09 9.95 -8.21
C GLU A 95 3.32 8.52 -8.71
N HIS A 96 4.59 8.11 -8.85
CA HIS A 96 4.96 6.78 -9.31
C HIS A 96 4.76 5.75 -8.21
N LEU A 97 5.22 6.06 -6.99
CA LEU A 97 4.95 5.25 -5.80
C LEU A 97 3.44 5.07 -5.56
N ALA A 98 2.67 6.14 -5.68
CA ALA A 98 1.23 6.12 -5.49
C ALA A 98 0.52 5.26 -6.54
N HIS A 99 0.98 5.29 -7.79
CA HIS A 99 0.44 4.43 -8.85
C HIS A 99 0.69 2.94 -8.55
N LEU A 100 1.93 2.59 -8.15
CA LEU A 100 2.30 1.23 -7.76
C LEU A 100 1.44 0.73 -6.58
N LEU A 101 1.31 1.54 -5.53
CA LEU A 101 0.50 1.21 -4.37
C LEU A 101 -0.99 1.10 -4.70
N ALA A 102 -1.52 1.92 -5.62
CA ALA A 102 -2.91 1.84 -6.03
C ALA A 102 -3.21 0.51 -6.72
N LEU A 103 -2.29 0.02 -7.56
CA LEU A 103 -2.36 -1.31 -8.18
C LEU A 103 -2.28 -2.42 -7.13
N ALA A 104 -1.38 -2.30 -6.15
CA ALA A 104 -1.23 -3.27 -5.07
C ALA A 104 -2.51 -3.39 -4.22
N VAL A 105 -3.09 -2.26 -3.81
CA VAL A 105 -4.37 -2.21 -3.08
C VAL A 105 -5.50 -2.76 -3.95
N HIS A 106 -5.53 -2.44 -5.25
CA HIS A 106 -6.54 -2.96 -6.16
C HIS A 106 -6.51 -4.48 -6.26
N GLN A 107 -5.31 -5.06 -6.31
CA GLN A 107 -5.08 -6.51 -6.36
C GLN A 107 -5.16 -7.19 -4.99
N ARG A 108 -5.38 -6.44 -3.91
CA ARG A 108 -5.44 -6.95 -2.52
C ARG A 108 -4.16 -7.70 -2.14
N LEU A 109 -3.01 -7.14 -2.48
CA LEU A 109 -1.72 -7.72 -2.10
C LEU A 109 -1.45 -7.53 -0.61
N SER A 110 -0.85 -8.54 0.02
CA SER A 110 -0.29 -8.41 1.36
C SER A 110 1.05 -7.68 1.33
N VAL A 111 1.45 -7.17 2.49
CA VAL A 111 2.78 -6.56 2.69
C VAL A 111 3.90 -7.56 2.39
N ARG A 112 3.68 -8.86 2.66
CA ARG A 112 4.63 -9.93 2.34
C ARG A 112 4.72 -10.18 0.83
N ASP A 113 3.60 -10.15 0.11
CA ASP A 113 3.61 -10.29 -1.35
C ASP A 113 4.42 -9.16 -1.99
N LEU A 114 4.22 -7.93 -1.52
CA LEU A 114 4.97 -6.76 -1.99
C LEU A 114 6.47 -6.85 -1.67
N LEU A 115 6.85 -7.38 -0.52
CA LEU A 115 8.26 -7.63 -0.19
C LEU A 115 8.89 -8.72 -1.07
N GLY A 116 8.10 -9.67 -1.58
CA GLY A 116 8.54 -10.66 -2.55
C GLY A 116 8.68 -10.13 -3.99
N MET A 117 8.28 -8.88 -4.26
CA MET A 117 8.41 -8.25 -5.57
C MET A 117 9.81 -7.65 -5.79
N PRO A 118 10.24 -7.50 -7.04
CA PRO A 118 11.54 -6.92 -7.34
C PRO A 118 11.63 -5.45 -6.97
N PHE A 119 12.68 -5.09 -6.24
CA PHE A 119 13.12 -3.71 -6.03
C PHE A 119 14.50 -3.54 -6.65
N TYR A 120 14.61 -2.71 -7.68
CA TYR A 120 15.90 -2.42 -8.33
C TYR A 120 16.81 -1.59 -7.41
N HIS A 121 18.07 -1.39 -7.78
CA HIS A 121 19.01 -0.53 -7.07
C HIS A 121 19.87 0.28 -8.05
N PRO A 122 20.06 1.60 -7.87
CA PRO A 122 19.47 2.48 -6.85
C PRO A 122 18.18 3.19 -7.32
N VAL A 123 17.07 3.06 -6.58
CA VAL A 123 15.75 3.65 -6.94
C VAL A 123 14.98 4.22 -5.73
N ILE A 124 13.97 5.06 -5.98
CA ILE A 124 13.13 5.68 -4.92
C ILE A 124 12.29 4.62 -4.19
N GLU A 125 11.86 3.56 -4.88
CA GLU A 125 11.07 2.44 -4.37
C GLU A 125 11.77 1.68 -3.24
N GLU A 126 13.09 1.81 -3.06
CA GLU A 126 13.79 1.27 -1.90
C GLU A 126 13.30 1.91 -0.58
N GLY A 127 12.78 3.15 -0.63
CA GLY A 127 12.05 3.78 0.47
C GLY A 127 10.72 3.07 0.76
N LEU A 128 9.97 2.68 -0.27
CA LEU A 128 8.78 1.82 -0.11
C LEU A 128 9.14 0.47 0.51
N ARG A 129 10.23 -0.18 0.06
CA ARG A 129 10.74 -1.42 0.68
C ARG A 129 11.04 -1.24 2.16
N THR A 130 11.59 -0.09 2.55
CA THR A 130 11.83 0.26 3.96
C THR A 130 10.54 0.33 4.76
N ALA A 131 9.52 1.04 4.27
CA ALA A 131 8.22 1.13 4.91
C ALA A 131 7.52 -0.24 5.01
N LEU A 132 7.59 -1.07 3.96
CA LEU A 132 7.06 -2.44 3.96
C LEU A 132 7.75 -3.32 5.00
N ARG A 133 9.08 -3.25 5.11
CA ARG A 133 9.83 -3.96 6.16
C ARG A 133 9.46 -3.50 7.56
N ASP A 134 9.26 -2.19 7.73
CA ASP A 134 8.85 -1.62 9.01
C ASP A 134 7.46 -2.10 9.46
N LEU A 135 6.50 -2.11 8.55
CA LEU A 135 5.16 -2.67 8.78
C LEU A 135 5.24 -4.19 9.05
N ALA A 136 5.98 -4.93 8.24
CA ALA A 136 6.03 -6.40 8.32
C ALA A 136 6.54 -6.91 9.68
N LYS A 137 7.43 -6.18 10.37
CA LYS A 137 7.92 -6.52 11.71
C LYS A 137 6.81 -6.54 12.77
N GLN A 138 5.72 -5.82 12.53
CA GLN A 138 4.61 -5.66 13.46
C GLN A 138 3.46 -6.65 13.17
N LEU A 139 3.51 -7.37 12.03
CA LEU A 139 2.50 -8.36 11.66
C LEU A 139 2.76 -9.73 12.32
N PRO A 140 1.70 -10.50 12.62
CA PRO A 140 1.84 -11.85 13.16
C PRO A 140 2.45 -12.81 12.12
N GLY A 141 3.29 -13.74 12.59
CA GLY A 141 3.93 -14.79 11.78
C GLY A 141 5.46 -14.65 11.68
N LYS A 142 6.11 -15.60 11.01
CA LYS A 142 7.58 -15.62 10.90
C LYS A 142 8.06 -14.41 10.08
N ALA A 143 9.11 -13.74 10.56
CA ALA A 143 9.82 -12.72 9.78
C ALA A 143 10.38 -13.39 8.52
N ILE A 144 9.87 -13.01 7.35
CA ILE A 144 10.34 -13.50 6.07
C ILE A 144 11.45 -12.56 5.59
N SER A 145 12.59 -13.13 5.19
CA SER A 145 13.63 -12.37 4.51
C SER A 145 13.13 -12.01 3.10
N ASP A 146 13.10 -10.73 2.79
CA ASP A 146 12.78 -10.22 1.45
C ASP A 146 13.94 -10.40 0.45
N LEU A 147 15.07 -10.98 0.90
CA LEU A 147 16.20 -11.38 0.05
C LEU A 147 16.10 -12.85 -0.41
N ALA A 148 15.18 -13.63 0.16
CA ALA A 148 15.11 -15.07 -0.05
C ALA A 148 13.67 -15.59 0.00
N THR A 149 12.85 -15.19 -0.97
CA THR A 149 11.52 -15.76 -1.18
C THR A 149 11.33 -16.17 -2.63
N CYS A 150 12.28 -16.93 -3.17
CA CYS A 150 11.93 -17.85 -4.25
C CYS A 150 11.36 -19.10 -3.59
N GLU A 151 10.08 -19.40 -3.83
CA GLU A 151 9.61 -20.77 -3.66
C GLU A 151 10.49 -21.69 -4.51
N GLY A 152 10.74 -22.92 -4.04
CA GLY A 152 11.47 -23.89 -4.83
C GLY A 152 10.80 -24.03 -6.19
N PHE A 153 11.54 -23.75 -7.26
CA PHE A 153 11.03 -23.99 -8.61
C PHE A 153 10.87 -25.50 -8.72
N GLY A 154 9.62 -25.99 -8.70
CA GLY A 154 9.27 -27.42 -8.68
C GLY A 154 9.65 -28.13 -9.98
N ASN A 155 10.96 -28.26 -10.23
CA ASN A 155 11.54 -28.84 -11.42
C ASN A 155 12.46 -29.96 -10.96
N SER A 156 12.12 -31.20 -11.33
CA SER A 156 12.84 -32.43 -10.95
C SER A 156 14.28 -32.51 -11.50
N ALA A 157 14.76 -31.46 -12.16
CA ALA A 157 16.11 -31.33 -12.69
C ALA A 157 17.09 -30.62 -11.73
N LEU A 158 16.61 -30.11 -10.60
CA LEU A 158 17.41 -29.39 -9.60
C LEU A 158 17.43 -30.07 -8.22
N ASP A 159 16.91 -31.31 -8.13
CA ASP A 159 17.03 -32.19 -6.96
C ASP A 159 18.36 -32.98 -7.00
#